data_AF-A0A8D2CQT6-F1
#
_entry.id   AF-A0A8D2CQT6-F1
#
_cell.length_a   1.000
_cell.length_b   1.000
_cell.length_c   1.000
_cell.angle_alpha   90.00
_cell.angle_beta   90.00
_cell.angle_gamma   90.00
#
_symmetry.space_group_name_H-M   'P 1'
#
loop_
_entity.id
_entity.type
_entity.pdbx_description
1 polymer ?
#
loop_
_entity_poly.entity_id
_entity_poly.type
_entity_poly.pdbx_seq_one_letter_code
_entity_poly.pdbx_strand_id
1 'polypeptide(L)'
;MGKLFVCVHALLFQKTCLPFPGSGIYAPHSPKVYHYDMKTESGKILFSEVNTHPRMSPDYPAAVNWNAYAKTIKPFPVQKTTFGGFVSRDEFNFTELFKNSGNLTVCQKELCCHLSYRMVEKKENESYVLGAFTGLHGRRQREYWQVCTMLKCNTADLKTCGQAVETAATRFEMFSLSGTFGTEYVFPEVLLSEINLSPGKFEVLKDGRLINKNGTSEPILTVSLFGRWYTKDAVHNSCPTNNSAVTYLLISTLLMIYKML
;
A
#
# COMPACT_ATOMS: atom_id res chain seq x y z
N MET A 1 -4.13 21.96 -6.84
CA MET A 1 -2.98 21.16 -7.32
C MET A 1 -3.51 19.90 -8.00
N GLY A 2 -3.18 19.70 -9.28
CA GLY A 2 -3.76 18.65 -10.12
C GLY A 2 -3.31 17.25 -9.71
N LYS A 3 -4.25 16.40 -9.25
CA LYS A 3 -4.02 15.00 -8.90
C LYS A 3 -3.85 14.17 -10.17
N LEU A 4 -2.63 13.83 -10.59
CA LEU A 4 -2.38 13.09 -11.84
C LEU A 4 -2.65 11.59 -11.65
N PHE A 5 -3.87 11.13 -11.97
CA PHE A 5 -4.13 9.71 -12.23
C PHE A 5 -3.91 9.49 -13.73
N VAL A 6 -2.77 8.87 -14.06
CA VAL A 6 -2.37 8.55 -15.44
C VAL A 6 -2.87 7.14 -15.78
N CYS A 7 -3.16 6.87 -17.05
CA CYS A 7 -3.12 5.48 -17.52
C CYS A 7 -1.70 4.93 -17.31
N VAL A 8 -1.56 3.95 -16.41
CA VAL A 8 -0.24 3.35 -16.14
C VAL A 8 -0.06 2.19 -17.09
N HIS A 9 1.01 2.22 -17.87
CA HIS A 9 1.53 1.06 -18.58
C HIS A 9 2.68 0.50 -17.73
N ALA A 10 2.47 -0.64 -17.09
CA ALA A 10 3.56 -1.35 -16.42
C ALA A 10 4.04 -2.46 -17.36
N LEU A 11 5.19 -2.22 -17.99
CA LEU A 11 5.93 -3.22 -18.74
C LEU A 11 7.09 -3.65 -17.85
N LEU A 12 7.07 -4.89 -17.39
CA LEU A 12 8.22 -5.47 -16.72
C LEU A 12 8.86 -6.51 -17.66
N PHE A 13 10.13 -6.29 -17.99
CA PHE A 13 10.88 -7.21 -18.85
C PHE A 13 11.25 -8.46 -18.07
N GLN A 14 10.84 -9.63 -18.55
CA GLN A 14 11.29 -10.91 -18.03
C GLN A 14 12.77 -11.10 -18.38
N LYS A 15 13.65 -10.99 -17.38
CA LYS A 15 15.06 -11.36 -17.51
C LYS A 15 15.25 -12.76 -16.95
N THR A 16 16.06 -13.56 -17.62
CA THR A 16 16.38 -14.98 -17.33
C THR A 16 16.90 -15.27 -15.91
N CYS A 17 17.14 -14.25 -15.08
CA CYS A 17 17.66 -14.40 -13.71
C CYS A 17 16.80 -13.71 -12.63
N LEU A 18 15.75 -12.96 -13.02
CA LEU A 18 14.81 -12.30 -12.10
C LEU A 18 13.39 -12.37 -12.71
N PRO A 19 12.47 -13.17 -12.14
CA PRO A 19 11.13 -13.24 -12.67
C PRO A 19 10.41 -11.92 -12.37
N PHE A 20 10.03 -11.20 -13.43
CA PHE A 20 9.11 -10.08 -13.36
C PHE A 20 7.79 -10.49 -14.03
N PRO A 21 6.94 -11.28 -13.35
CA PRO A 21 5.83 -11.98 -13.98
C PRO A 21 4.66 -11.08 -14.37
N GLY A 22 4.60 -9.82 -13.90
CA GLY A 22 3.42 -8.96 -14.00
C GLY A 22 3.56 -7.87 -15.05
N SER A 23 2.63 -7.81 -16.00
CA SER A 23 2.48 -6.70 -16.96
C SER A 23 1.02 -6.28 -17.08
N GLY A 24 0.75 -5.01 -17.42
CA GLY A 24 -0.64 -4.58 -17.60
C GLY A 24 -0.83 -3.13 -18.04
N ILE A 25 -2.07 -2.85 -18.44
CA ILE A 25 -2.59 -1.53 -18.83
C ILE A 25 -3.69 -1.17 -17.84
N TYR A 26 -3.49 -0.07 -17.12
CA TYR A 26 -4.37 0.35 -16.02
C TYR A 26 -5.01 1.71 -16.31
N ALA A 27 -6.33 1.80 -16.13
CA ALA A 27 -7.07 3.07 -16.17
C ALA A 27 -7.42 3.52 -14.74
N PRO A 28 -7.77 4.82 -14.52
CA PRO A 28 -8.04 5.34 -13.18
C PRO A 28 -9.13 4.59 -12.38
N HIS A 29 -10.13 3.99 -13.04
CA HIS A 29 -11.21 3.24 -12.37
C HIS A 29 -10.94 1.75 -12.23
N SER A 30 -10.14 1.14 -13.12
CA SER A 30 -9.84 -0.29 -13.09
C SER A 30 -8.67 -0.66 -14.00
N PRO A 31 -7.98 -1.78 -13.74
CA PRO A 31 -7.19 -2.47 -14.75
C PRO A 31 -8.02 -2.72 -16.02
N LYS A 32 -7.43 -2.54 -17.20
CA LYS A 32 -8.07 -2.85 -18.49
C LYS A 32 -7.66 -4.23 -19.01
N VAL A 33 -6.36 -4.52 -18.95
CA VAL A 33 -5.80 -5.83 -19.25
C VAL A 33 -4.53 -6.02 -18.42
N TYR A 34 -4.32 -7.22 -17.90
CA TYR A 34 -3.10 -7.56 -17.19
C TYR A 34 -2.73 -9.02 -17.49
N HIS A 35 -1.47 -9.36 -17.23
CA HIS A 35 -0.95 -10.71 -17.32
C HIS A 35 0.02 -10.94 -16.18
N TYR A 36 -0.14 -12.08 -15.53
CA TYR A 36 0.74 -12.58 -14.51
C TYR A 36 1.11 -14.02 -14.84
N ASP A 37 2.40 -14.32 -15.01
CA ASP A 37 2.87 -15.69 -15.22
C ASP A 37 4.24 -15.92 -14.58
N MET A 38 4.27 -16.80 -13.58
CA MET A 38 5.49 -17.32 -12.94
C MET A 38 5.84 -18.74 -13.37
N LYS A 39 4.94 -19.41 -14.10
CA LYS A 39 5.03 -20.84 -14.44
C LYS A 39 5.75 -21.04 -15.77
N THR A 40 5.62 -20.09 -16.69
CA THR A 40 6.22 -20.19 -18.02
C THR A 40 7.25 -19.11 -18.28
N GLU A 41 8.13 -19.38 -19.24
CA GLU A 41 9.09 -18.40 -19.79
C GLU A 41 8.52 -17.66 -21.00
N SER A 42 7.21 -17.78 -21.26
CA SER A 42 6.60 -17.22 -22.46
C SER A 42 6.27 -15.73 -22.28
N GLY A 43 6.65 -14.93 -23.28
CA GLY A 43 6.24 -13.53 -23.34
C GLY A 43 4.76 -13.39 -23.73
N LYS A 44 4.10 -12.33 -23.22
CA LYS A 44 2.71 -12.00 -23.56
C LYS A 44 2.57 -10.57 -24.07
N ILE A 45 1.95 -10.42 -25.25
CA ILE A 45 1.56 -9.11 -25.77
C ILE A 45 0.14 -8.79 -25.29
N LEU A 46 -0.08 -7.57 -24.79
CA LEU A 46 -1.35 -7.07 -24.29
C LEU A 46 -1.80 -5.85 -25.08
N PHE A 47 -3.08 -5.82 -25.45
CA PHE A 47 -3.72 -4.69 -26.14
C PHE A 47 -4.96 -4.26 -25.35
N SER A 48 -5.18 -2.96 -25.25
CA SER A 48 -6.42 -2.38 -24.73
C SER A 48 -6.62 -0.96 -25.24
N GLU A 49 -7.86 -0.59 -25.46
CA GLU A 49 -8.25 0.81 -25.67
C GLU A 49 -8.23 1.57 -24.34
N VAL A 50 -7.80 2.82 -24.38
CA VAL A 50 -7.76 3.73 -23.22
C VAL A 50 -8.25 5.12 -23.63
N ASN A 51 -8.90 5.82 -22.70
CA ASN A 51 -9.36 7.19 -22.94
C ASN A 51 -8.17 8.15 -23.04
N THR A 52 -8.14 8.99 -24.07
CA THR A 52 -7.11 10.03 -24.25
C THR A 52 -7.15 11.11 -23.18
N HIS A 53 -8.34 11.38 -22.65
CA HIS A 53 -8.57 12.34 -21.57
C HIS A 53 -9.32 11.69 -20.40
N PRO A 54 -8.68 10.82 -19.60
CA PRO A 54 -9.36 10.04 -18.57
C PRO A 54 -10.13 10.90 -17.56
N ARG A 55 -9.65 12.11 -17.24
CA ARG A 55 -10.32 13.05 -16.31
C ARG A 55 -11.68 13.54 -16.78
N MET A 56 -11.90 13.58 -18.09
CA MET A 56 -13.18 13.98 -18.67
C MET A 56 -14.13 12.80 -18.84
N SER A 57 -13.66 11.57 -18.57
CA SER A 57 -14.47 10.36 -18.62
C SER A 57 -15.49 10.38 -17.48
N PRO A 58 -16.76 9.98 -17.73
CA PRO A 58 -17.74 9.78 -16.65
C PRO A 58 -17.28 8.75 -15.61
N ASP A 59 -16.44 7.81 -16.03
CA ASP A 59 -15.86 6.79 -15.16
C ASP A 59 -14.66 7.27 -14.33
N TYR A 60 -14.29 8.56 -14.39
CA TYR A 60 -13.16 9.05 -13.61
C TYR A 60 -13.51 9.05 -12.11
N PRO A 61 -12.68 8.45 -11.23
CA PRO A 61 -12.99 8.38 -9.82
C PRO A 61 -13.04 9.79 -9.20
N ALA A 62 -14.05 10.02 -8.37
CA ALA A 62 -14.17 11.25 -7.60
C ALA A 62 -12.99 11.41 -6.63
N ALA A 63 -12.70 12.66 -6.25
CA ALA A 63 -11.71 12.91 -5.21
C ALA A 63 -12.12 12.23 -3.88
N VAL A 64 -11.20 11.48 -3.30
CA VAL A 64 -11.40 10.74 -2.05
C VAL A 64 -10.79 11.50 -0.88
N ASN A 65 -11.53 11.60 0.22
CA ASN A 65 -11.00 12.03 1.50
C ASN A 65 -10.68 10.80 2.36
N TRP A 66 -9.43 10.35 2.29
CA TRP A 66 -8.99 9.06 2.84
C TRP A 66 -9.13 8.89 4.36
N ASN A 67 -9.30 9.98 5.11
CA ASN A 67 -9.44 9.93 6.57
C ASN A 67 -10.82 10.36 7.08
N ALA A 68 -11.77 10.73 6.21
CA ALA A 68 -13.07 11.27 6.60
C ALA A 68 -13.88 10.27 7.46
N TYR A 69 -14.03 9.03 6.97
CA TYR A 69 -14.73 7.98 7.71
C TYR A 69 -13.94 7.61 8.98
N ALA A 70 -12.65 7.33 8.85
CA ALA A 70 -11.81 6.85 9.95
C ALA A 70 -11.74 7.81 11.16
N LYS A 71 -11.84 9.12 10.94
CA LYS A 71 -11.85 10.12 12.03
C LYS A 71 -13.20 10.27 12.74
N THR A 72 -14.30 9.89 12.09
CA THR A 72 -15.66 10.17 12.58
C THR A 72 -16.33 8.94 13.18
N ILE A 73 -15.83 7.74 12.85
CA ILE A 73 -16.41 6.51 13.38
C ILE A 73 -16.25 6.43 14.89
N LYS A 74 -17.23 5.78 15.53
CA LYS A 74 -17.04 5.33 16.90
C LYS A 74 -15.91 4.29 16.91
N PRO A 75 -14.88 4.43 17.75
CA PRO A 75 -13.78 3.49 17.78
C PRO A 75 -14.30 2.07 17.99
N PHE A 76 -13.95 1.14 17.10
CA PHE A 76 -14.13 -0.27 17.41
C PHE A 76 -13.28 -0.63 18.61
N PRO A 77 -13.67 -1.61 19.43
CA PRO A 77 -12.86 -2.07 20.56
C PRO A 77 -11.43 -2.33 20.09
N VAL A 78 -10.48 -1.58 20.68
CA VAL A 78 -9.06 -1.79 20.41
C VAL A 78 -8.71 -3.20 20.85
N GLN A 79 -8.09 -3.96 19.96
CA GLN A 79 -7.79 -5.35 20.23
C GLN A 79 -6.76 -5.44 21.36
N LYS A 80 -7.10 -6.20 22.41
CA LYS A 80 -6.22 -6.39 23.59
C LYS A 80 -4.99 -7.22 23.25
N THR A 81 -5.07 -8.03 22.19
CA THR A 81 -4.00 -8.91 21.71
C THR A 81 -3.54 -8.45 20.32
N THR A 82 -2.51 -7.60 20.31
CA THR A 82 -1.78 -7.24 19.09
C THR A 82 -0.37 -7.81 19.16
N PHE A 83 0.27 -8.00 18.01
CA PHE A 83 1.63 -8.53 17.92
C PHE A 83 2.39 -7.91 16.75
N GLY A 84 3.72 -7.87 16.86
CA GLY A 84 4.59 -7.42 15.77
C GLY A 84 4.75 -8.51 14.71
N GLY A 85 4.72 -8.13 13.44
CA GLY A 85 5.05 -9.01 12.32
C GLY A 85 5.70 -8.25 11.18
N PHE A 86 6.53 -8.92 10.39
CA PHE A 86 7.30 -8.28 9.34
C PHE A 86 6.66 -8.51 7.98
N VAL A 87 6.30 -7.42 7.30
CA VAL A 87 6.02 -7.45 5.86
C VAL A 87 7.25 -6.95 5.16
N SER A 88 7.92 -7.82 4.42
CA SER A 88 9.27 -7.57 3.87
C SER A 88 10.29 -7.27 4.97
N ARG A 89 10.53 -5.99 5.32
CA ARG A 89 11.48 -5.55 6.35
C ARG A 89 10.89 -4.54 7.32
N ASP A 90 9.60 -4.25 7.18
CA ASP A 90 8.91 -3.27 8.00
C ASP A 90 8.08 -3.99 9.04
N GLU A 91 8.20 -3.56 10.29
CA GLU A 91 7.48 -4.15 11.41
C GLU A 91 6.08 -3.52 11.51
N PHE A 92 5.06 -4.31 11.16
CA PHE A 92 3.65 -3.96 11.29
C PHE A 92 3.15 -4.35 12.67
N ASN A 93 2.17 -3.60 13.18
CA ASN A 93 1.38 -4.03 14.32
C ASN A 93 0.14 -4.78 13.80
N PHE A 94 0.01 -6.06 14.14
CA PHE A 94 -1.06 -6.94 13.67
C PHE A 94 -2.06 -7.32 14.76
N THR A 95 -3.26 -7.67 14.33
CA THR A 95 -4.26 -8.38 15.12
C THR A 95 -4.98 -9.42 14.27
N GLU A 96 -5.26 -10.59 14.83
CA GLU A 96 -5.88 -11.71 14.11
C GLU A 96 -7.38 -11.49 13.88
N LEU A 97 -7.86 -11.87 12.70
CA LEU A 97 -9.28 -12.08 12.41
C LEU A 97 -9.72 -13.44 12.98
N PHE A 98 -9.85 -13.51 14.30
CA PHE A 98 -10.15 -14.75 15.03
C PHE A 98 -11.56 -15.30 14.73
N LYS A 99 -12.56 -14.42 14.62
CA LYS A 99 -13.96 -14.80 14.38
C LYS A 99 -14.30 -14.79 12.87
N ASN A 100 -15.40 -15.42 12.46
CA ASN A 100 -15.88 -15.34 11.07
C ASN A 100 -16.28 -13.91 10.66
N SER A 101 -16.68 -13.08 11.62
CA SER A 101 -17.03 -11.69 11.37
C SER A 101 -16.64 -10.82 12.56
N GLY A 102 -16.29 -9.56 12.29
CA GLY A 102 -15.95 -8.63 13.36
C GLY A 102 -15.64 -7.23 12.86
N ASN A 103 -15.50 -6.32 13.83
CA ASN A 103 -15.04 -4.97 13.65
C ASN A 103 -13.75 -4.80 14.47
N LEU A 104 -12.64 -4.54 13.79
CA LEU A 104 -11.30 -4.50 14.39
C LEU A 104 -10.67 -3.13 14.16
N THR A 105 -9.97 -2.65 15.18
CA THR A 105 -9.05 -1.52 15.07
C THR A 105 -7.67 -1.95 15.53
N VAL A 106 -6.65 -1.65 14.72
CA VAL A 106 -5.24 -1.72 15.11
C VAL A 106 -4.57 -0.40 14.78
N CYS A 107 -3.71 0.07 15.66
CA CYS A 107 -2.98 1.32 15.46
C CYS A 107 -1.48 1.09 15.58
N GLN A 108 -0.72 1.86 14.80
CA GLN A 108 0.71 2.04 15.01
C GLN A 108 0.99 3.54 14.92
N LYS A 109 1.56 4.12 15.98
CA LYS A 109 1.76 5.58 16.14
C LYS A 109 0.50 6.37 15.79
N GLU A 110 0.54 7.27 14.79
CA GLU A 110 -0.58 8.12 14.38
C GLU A 110 -1.59 7.45 13.41
N LEU A 111 -1.27 6.26 12.88
CA LEU A 111 -2.15 5.56 11.95
C LEU A 111 -2.97 4.50 12.70
N CYS A 112 -4.29 4.67 12.69
CA CYS A 112 -5.26 3.66 13.09
C CYS A 112 -5.97 3.12 11.85
N CYS A 113 -6.02 1.80 11.73
CA CYS A 113 -6.65 1.06 10.65
C CYS A 113 -7.89 0.36 11.18
N HIS A 114 -8.99 0.49 10.44
CA HIS A 114 -10.30 -0.03 10.83
C HIS A 114 -10.80 -0.99 9.76
N LEU A 115 -11.20 -2.18 10.20
CA LEU A 115 -11.75 -3.22 9.35
C LEU A 115 -13.07 -3.72 9.91
N SER A 116 -14.11 -3.67 9.08
CA SER A 116 -15.33 -4.46 9.26
C SER A 116 -15.32 -5.60 8.25
N TYR A 117 -15.50 -6.84 8.68
CA TYR A 117 -15.44 -7.99 7.78
C TYR A 117 -16.44 -9.09 8.16
N ARG A 118 -16.76 -9.92 7.17
CA ARG A 118 -17.49 -11.17 7.33
C ARG A 118 -17.04 -12.16 6.26
N MET A 119 -16.43 -13.25 6.72
CA MET A 119 -16.05 -14.40 5.92
C MET A 119 -17.29 -15.25 5.64
N VAL A 120 -17.34 -15.86 4.46
CA VAL A 120 -18.34 -16.90 4.16
C VAL A 120 -18.15 -18.08 5.10
N GLU A 121 -16.89 -18.49 5.26
CA GLU A 121 -16.48 -19.58 6.12
C GLU A 121 -15.01 -19.34 6.50
N LYS A 122 -14.68 -19.41 7.79
CA LYS A 122 -13.30 -19.35 8.25
C LYS A 122 -12.66 -20.72 8.05
N LYS A 123 -11.59 -20.79 7.27
CA LYS A 123 -10.83 -22.02 7.06
C LYS A 123 -9.86 -22.22 8.23
N GLU A 124 -9.88 -23.41 8.84
CA GLU A 124 -9.05 -23.72 10.02
C GLU A 124 -7.54 -23.64 9.74
N ASN A 125 -7.15 -23.87 8.47
CA ASN A 125 -5.76 -23.82 8.02
C ASN A 125 -5.36 -22.44 7.44
N GLU A 126 -6.24 -21.44 7.44
CA GLU A 126 -5.92 -20.08 6.99
C GLU A 126 -6.15 -19.05 8.10
N SER A 127 -5.07 -18.32 8.41
CA SER A 127 -5.14 -17.17 9.32
C SER A 127 -5.09 -15.87 8.51
N TYR A 128 -5.90 -14.91 8.92
CA TYR A 128 -5.91 -13.55 8.38
C TYR A 128 -5.63 -12.55 9.51
N VAL A 129 -4.93 -11.48 9.18
CA VAL A 129 -4.62 -10.40 10.12
C VAL A 129 -4.99 -9.04 9.54
N LEU A 130 -5.34 -8.11 10.42
CA LEU A 130 -5.36 -6.67 10.14
C LEU A 130 -4.06 -6.07 10.68
N GLY A 131 -3.37 -5.30 9.84
CA GLY A 131 -2.11 -4.65 10.14
C GLY A 131 -2.13 -3.14 9.92
N ALA A 132 -1.37 -2.43 10.75
CA ALA A 132 -1.05 -1.01 10.57
C ALA A 132 0.48 -0.82 10.54
N PHE A 133 0.95 -0.02 9.58
CA PHE A 133 2.32 0.46 9.52
C PHE A 133 2.37 1.98 9.34
N THR A 134 3.22 2.67 10.10
CA THR A 134 3.57 4.07 9.81
C THR A 134 5.04 4.33 10.14
N GLY A 135 5.83 4.63 9.12
CA GLY A 135 7.27 4.75 9.28
C GLY A 135 8.05 4.86 7.97
N LEU A 136 9.36 4.90 8.12
CA LEU A 136 10.30 5.00 7.01
C LEU A 136 10.71 3.60 6.53
N HIS A 137 10.36 3.28 5.29
CA HIS A 137 10.81 2.10 4.56
C HIS A 137 12.12 2.36 3.82
N GLY A 138 12.93 1.31 3.66
CA GLY A 138 14.11 1.33 2.80
C GLY A 138 15.39 1.77 3.52
N ARG A 139 16.54 1.39 2.94
CA ARG A 139 17.88 1.66 3.52
C ARG A 139 18.54 2.95 3.01
N ARG A 140 18.31 3.31 1.74
CA ARG A 140 19.05 4.40 1.05
C ARG A 140 18.19 5.64 0.86
N GLN A 141 17.05 5.48 0.20
CA GLN A 141 16.01 6.49 0.10
C GLN A 141 14.93 6.06 1.08
N ARG A 142 14.82 6.76 2.21
CA ARG A 142 13.90 6.38 3.28
C ARG A 142 12.54 6.97 2.97
N GLU A 143 11.67 6.13 2.44
CA GLU A 143 10.33 6.51 2.03
C GLU A 143 9.35 6.40 3.20
N TYR A 144 8.57 7.43 3.49
CA TYR A 144 7.59 7.39 4.56
C TYR A 144 6.27 6.78 4.10
N TRP A 145 5.92 5.63 4.65
CA TRP A 145 4.69 4.91 4.33
C TRP A 145 3.71 4.96 5.48
N GLN A 146 2.42 4.97 5.13
CA GLN A 146 1.31 4.67 6.02
C GLN A 146 0.50 3.56 5.36
N VAL A 147 0.37 2.40 6.00
CA VAL A 147 -0.27 1.24 5.37
C VAL A 147 -1.29 0.63 6.32
N CYS A 148 -2.51 0.46 5.81
CA CYS A 148 -3.53 -0.39 6.42
C CYS A 148 -3.70 -1.61 5.55
N THR A 149 -3.58 -2.82 6.09
CA THR A 149 -3.68 -4.05 5.30
C THR A 149 -4.45 -5.13 6.05
N MET A 150 -5.37 -5.79 5.34
CA MET A 150 -5.83 -7.13 5.68
C MET A 150 -5.07 -8.10 4.80
N LEU A 151 -4.42 -9.12 5.37
CA LEU A 151 -3.67 -10.11 4.59
C LEU A 151 -3.81 -11.52 5.13
N LYS A 152 -3.68 -12.50 4.23
CA LYS A 152 -3.53 -13.92 4.53
C LYS A 152 -2.11 -14.19 5.03
N CYS A 153 -1.99 -14.95 6.11
CA CYS A 153 -0.70 -15.48 6.57
C CYS A 153 -0.31 -16.71 5.76
N ASN A 154 0.99 -17.00 5.67
CA ASN A 154 1.47 -18.12 4.85
C ASN A 154 0.96 -19.47 5.39
N THR A 155 0.94 -19.62 6.72
CA THR A 155 0.32 -20.75 7.41
C THR A 155 -0.67 -20.26 8.46
N ALA A 156 -1.31 -21.20 9.18
CA ALA A 156 -2.13 -20.85 10.34
C ALA A 156 -1.33 -20.21 11.50
N ASP A 157 0.01 -20.37 11.53
CA ASP A 157 0.88 -19.73 12.52
C ASP A 157 1.03 -18.23 12.24
N LEU A 158 0.63 -17.42 13.21
CA LEU A 158 0.66 -15.96 13.17
C LEU A 158 2.07 -15.38 12.94
N LYS A 159 3.14 -16.12 13.26
CA LYS A 159 4.52 -15.71 12.97
C LYS A 159 4.84 -15.62 11.49
N THR A 160 4.03 -16.27 10.65
CA THR A 160 4.21 -16.29 9.20
C THR A 160 3.46 -15.16 8.48
N CYS A 161 2.69 -14.36 9.20
CA CYS A 161 1.97 -13.22 8.63
C CYS A 161 2.97 -12.17 8.10
N GLY A 162 2.78 -11.77 6.84
CA GLY A 162 3.69 -10.87 6.11
C GLY A 162 4.73 -11.57 5.22
N GLN A 163 4.83 -12.90 5.29
CA GLN A 163 5.55 -13.70 4.28
C GLN A 163 4.77 -13.71 2.96
N ALA A 164 5.46 -14.02 1.85
CA ALA A 164 4.83 -14.15 0.54
C ALA A 164 3.85 -15.32 0.50
N VAL A 165 2.66 -15.08 -0.08
CA VAL A 165 1.59 -16.07 -0.22
C VAL A 165 0.97 -15.94 -1.61
N GLU A 166 0.79 -17.06 -2.30
CA GLU A 166 0.26 -17.08 -3.67
C GLU A 166 -1.20 -17.56 -3.74
N THR A 167 -1.64 -18.38 -2.79
CA THR A 167 -2.97 -19.00 -2.83
C THR A 167 -3.79 -18.73 -1.57
N ALA A 168 -5.10 -18.67 -1.73
CA ALA A 168 -6.08 -18.54 -0.66
C ALA A 168 -7.37 -19.31 -1.00
N ALA A 169 -8.09 -19.75 0.03
CA ALA A 169 -9.40 -20.38 -0.07
C ALA A 169 -10.51 -19.54 0.58
N THR A 170 -10.19 -18.71 1.58
CA THR A 170 -11.18 -17.92 2.33
C THR A 170 -11.78 -16.80 1.48
N ARG A 171 -13.12 -16.78 1.42
CA ARG A 171 -13.94 -15.77 0.74
C ARG A 171 -14.62 -14.86 1.74
N PHE A 172 -14.90 -13.63 1.33
CA PHE A 172 -15.52 -12.62 2.18
C PHE A 172 -16.87 -12.21 1.60
N GLU A 173 -17.94 -12.33 2.38
CA GLU A 173 -19.24 -11.72 2.05
C GLU A 173 -19.15 -10.21 2.07
N MET A 174 -18.39 -9.67 3.02
CA MET A 174 -18.08 -8.26 3.06
C MET A 174 -16.71 -7.94 3.67
N PHE A 175 -16.11 -6.86 3.19
CA PHE A 175 -15.04 -6.16 3.87
C PHE A 175 -15.22 -4.65 3.70
N SER A 176 -14.76 -3.88 4.69
CA SER A 176 -14.68 -2.42 4.64
C SER A 176 -13.44 -1.98 5.40
N LEU A 177 -12.40 -1.58 4.66
CA LEU A 177 -11.12 -1.13 5.19
C LEU A 177 -11.02 0.41 5.10
N SER A 178 -10.51 1.04 6.15
CA SER A 178 -10.22 2.48 6.19
C SER A 178 -9.10 2.79 7.17
N GLY A 179 -8.53 3.99 7.13
CA GLY A 179 -7.50 4.40 8.07
C GLY A 179 -7.37 5.90 8.28
N THR A 180 -6.75 6.31 9.38
CA THR A 180 -6.53 7.73 9.72
C THR A 180 -5.33 8.33 8.97
N PHE A 181 -5.30 8.16 7.64
CA PHE A 181 -4.19 8.62 6.80
C PHE A 181 -3.92 10.13 6.96
N GLY A 182 -2.64 10.47 7.16
CA GLY A 182 -2.13 11.84 7.19
C GLY A 182 -1.70 12.35 5.81
N THR A 183 -1.95 11.58 4.75
CA THR A 183 -1.66 11.90 3.36
C THR A 183 -2.90 11.74 2.48
N GLU A 184 -2.99 12.52 1.40
CA GLU A 184 -4.01 12.33 0.36
C GLU A 184 -3.59 11.29 -0.69
N TYR A 185 -2.32 10.87 -0.68
CA TYR A 185 -1.74 9.93 -1.65
C TYR A 185 -1.85 8.50 -1.14
N VAL A 186 -3.04 7.92 -1.27
CA VAL A 186 -3.32 6.54 -0.88
C VAL A 186 -3.73 5.74 -2.11
N PHE A 187 -3.13 4.57 -2.26
CA PHE A 187 -3.31 3.64 -3.36
C PHE A 187 -4.06 2.40 -2.84
N PRO A 188 -5.29 2.14 -3.31
CA PRO A 188 -6.05 0.96 -2.92
C PRO A 188 -5.57 -0.28 -3.68
N GLU A 189 -5.40 -1.38 -2.96
CA GLU A 189 -4.88 -2.65 -3.50
C GLU A 189 -5.78 -3.80 -3.05
N VAL A 190 -6.23 -4.63 -4.00
CA VAL A 190 -6.96 -5.87 -3.70
C VAL A 190 -6.40 -6.97 -4.58
N LEU A 191 -5.78 -7.97 -3.95
CA LEU A 191 -5.18 -9.11 -4.63
C LEU A 191 -5.92 -10.39 -4.23
N LEU A 192 -6.32 -11.16 -5.23
CA LEU A 192 -7.00 -12.44 -5.08
C LEU A 192 -5.99 -13.59 -5.15
N SER A 193 -6.44 -14.80 -4.82
CA SER A 193 -5.67 -16.04 -4.98
C SER A 193 -5.11 -16.16 -6.40
N GLU A 194 -3.93 -16.75 -6.50
CA GLU A 194 -3.11 -16.86 -7.72
C GLU A 194 -2.63 -15.50 -8.26
N ILE A 195 -2.57 -14.48 -7.40
CA ILE A 195 -2.05 -13.14 -7.72
C ILE A 195 -2.93 -12.46 -8.78
N ASN A 196 -4.22 -12.78 -8.77
CA ASN A 196 -5.19 -12.17 -9.67
C ASN A 196 -5.63 -10.78 -9.18
N LEU A 197 -5.71 -9.84 -10.13
CA LEU A 197 -6.36 -8.56 -9.89
C LEU A 197 -7.88 -8.76 -9.84
N SER A 198 -8.58 -7.79 -9.26
CA SER A 198 -10.03 -7.89 -9.01
C SER A 198 -10.84 -6.75 -9.66
N PRO A 199 -10.71 -6.52 -10.98
CA PRO A 199 -11.36 -5.41 -11.66
C PRO A 199 -12.89 -5.47 -11.47
N GLY A 200 -13.48 -4.37 -10.99
CA GLY A 200 -14.93 -4.26 -10.77
C GLY A 200 -15.49 -5.06 -9.59
N LYS A 201 -14.63 -5.65 -8.74
CA LYS A 201 -15.05 -6.42 -7.55
C LYS A 201 -14.94 -5.64 -6.23
N PHE A 202 -14.40 -4.43 -6.28
CA PHE A 202 -14.26 -3.55 -5.13
C PHE A 202 -14.52 -2.09 -5.53
N GLU A 203 -14.77 -1.25 -4.54
CA GLU A 203 -15.04 0.17 -4.72
C GLU A 203 -14.38 0.99 -3.63
N VAL A 204 -13.93 2.19 -4.00
CA VAL A 204 -13.46 3.21 -3.05
C VAL A 204 -14.54 4.26 -2.89
N LEU A 205 -15.04 4.40 -1.68
CA LEU A 205 -16.02 5.42 -1.33
C LEU A 205 -15.35 6.78 -1.12
N LYS A 206 -16.11 7.86 -1.33
CA LYS A 206 -15.62 9.26 -1.18
C LYS A 206 -15.06 9.56 0.21
N ASP A 207 -15.50 8.82 1.22
CA ASP A 207 -15.10 8.97 2.62
C ASP A 207 -13.85 8.16 3.02
N GLY A 208 -13.18 7.52 2.04
CA GLY A 208 -11.91 6.82 2.25
C GLY A 208 -12.03 5.33 2.55
N ARG A 209 -13.23 4.75 2.47
CA ARG A 209 -13.43 3.31 2.65
C ARG A 209 -13.17 2.52 1.36
N LEU A 210 -12.43 1.44 1.47
CA LEU A 210 -12.29 0.40 0.45
C LEU A 210 -13.21 -0.77 0.81
N ILE A 211 -14.20 -1.04 -0.04
CA ILE A 211 -15.24 -2.05 0.20
C ILE A 211 -15.31 -3.07 -0.94
N ASN A 212 -15.85 -4.26 -0.65
CA ASN A 212 -16.23 -5.19 -1.71
C ASN A 212 -17.45 -4.70 -2.48
N LYS A 213 -17.55 -5.08 -3.75
CA LYS A 213 -18.65 -4.78 -4.66
C LYS A 213 -19.17 -6.08 -5.27
N ASN A 214 -20.45 -6.10 -5.64
CA ASN A 214 -21.09 -7.21 -6.35
C ASN A 214 -21.15 -8.53 -5.56
N GLY A 215 -21.27 -8.45 -4.22
CA GLY A 215 -21.49 -9.60 -3.34
C GLY A 215 -20.19 -10.25 -2.84
N THR A 216 -20.25 -11.57 -2.65
CA THR A 216 -19.16 -12.37 -2.09
C THR A 216 -17.91 -12.32 -2.96
N SER A 217 -16.76 -12.09 -2.33
CA SER A 217 -15.47 -12.06 -2.99
C SER A 217 -15.03 -13.44 -3.46
N GLU A 218 -14.15 -13.44 -4.46
CA GLU A 218 -13.24 -14.56 -4.70
C GLU A 218 -12.23 -14.66 -3.52
N PRO A 219 -11.46 -15.77 -3.39
CA PRO A 219 -10.51 -15.90 -2.30
C PRO A 219 -9.48 -14.77 -2.30
N ILE A 220 -9.30 -14.10 -1.17
CA ILE A 220 -8.51 -12.87 -1.05
C ILE A 220 -7.13 -13.19 -0.47
N LEU A 221 -6.06 -12.70 -1.10
CA LEU A 221 -4.72 -12.68 -0.48
C LEU A 221 -4.55 -11.44 0.39
N THR A 222 -4.90 -10.26 -0.13
CA THR A 222 -4.81 -9.01 0.61
C THR A 222 -5.80 -7.95 0.13
N VAL A 223 -6.22 -7.10 1.07
CA VAL A 223 -6.91 -5.82 0.85
C VAL A 223 -6.08 -4.76 1.58
N SER A 224 -5.51 -3.81 0.85
CA SER A 224 -4.60 -2.81 1.41
C SER A 224 -4.93 -1.40 0.94
N LEU A 225 -4.63 -0.45 1.82
CA LEU A 225 -4.61 0.99 1.53
C LEU A 225 -3.18 1.45 1.80
N PHE A 226 -2.44 1.70 0.72
CA PHE A 226 -1.03 2.04 0.77
C PHE A 226 -0.83 3.55 0.59
N GLY A 227 -0.44 4.23 1.66
CA GLY A 227 -0.24 5.68 1.68
C GLY A 227 1.22 6.09 1.58
N ARG A 228 1.54 7.04 0.68
CA ARG A 228 2.86 7.69 0.62
C ARG A 228 2.79 9.08 1.23
N TRP A 229 3.66 9.35 2.20
CA TRP A 229 3.78 10.66 2.82
C TRP A 229 5.07 11.35 2.38
N TYR A 230 5.07 11.82 1.12
CA TYR A 230 6.27 12.37 0.46
C TYR A 230 6.99 13.47 1.27
N THR A 231 6.25 14.33 1.97
CA THR A 231 6.86 15.40 2.79
C THR A 231 7.60 14.88 4.04
N LYS A 232 7.42 13.62 4.42
CA LYS A 232 8.12 12.95 5.53
C LYS A 232 9.23 12.01 5.05
N ASP A 233 9.45 11.88 3.74
CA ASP A 233 10.57 11.09 3.22
C ASP A 233 11.89 11.65 3.78
N ALA A 234 12.81 10.79 4.20
CA ALA A 234 14.10 11.27 4.65
C ALA A 234 14.94 11.61 3.43
N VAL A 235 15.21 12.90 3.25
CA VAL A 235 16.16 13.37 2.24
C VAL A 235 17.54 12.91 2.66
N HIS A 236 18.21 12.17 1.79
CA HIS A 236 19.65 11.99 1.93
C HIS A 236 20.26 13.37 1.67
N ASN A 237 20.78 14.04 2.71
CA ASN A 237 21.69 15.16 2.52
C ASN A 237 22.95 14.60 1.84
N SER A 238 22.95 14.47 0.52
CA SER A 238 24.11 14.06 -0.27
C SER A 238 25.16 15.17 -0.38
N CYS A 239 24.95 16.29 0.30
CA CYS A 239 25.97 17.27 0.55
C CYS A 239 25.90 17.64 2.05
N PRO A 240 26.91 17.31 2.87
CA PRO A 240 27.23 18.22 3.96
C PRO A 240 27.45 19.57 3.27
N THR A 241 26.73 20.61 3.66
CA THR A 241 27.23 21.97 3.45
C THR A 241 28.53 22.03 4.22
N ASN A 242 29.62 21.63 3.54
CA ASN A 242 30.95 21.74 4.04
C ASN A 242 31.18 23.25 4.05
N ASN A 243 30.89 23.87 5.19
CA ASN A 243 31.17 25.28 5.46
C ASN A 243 32.67 25.60 5.35
N SER A 244 33.51 24.62 4.99
CA SER A 244 34.92 24.80 4.65
C SER A 244 35.14 25.90 3.61
N ALA A 245 34.25 26.10 2.62
CA ALA A 245 34.40 27.21 1.68
C ALA A 245 34.35 28.59 2.38
N VAL A 246 33.49 28.74 3.39
CA VAL A 246 33.36 29.98 4.19
C VAL A 246 34.56 30.13 5.13
N THR A 247 35.06 29.04 5.72
CA THR A 247 36.24 29.08 6.59
C THR A 247 37.52 29.42 5.82
N TYR A 248 37.71 28.87 4.60
CA TYR A 248 38.87 29.18 3.76
C TYR A 248 38.83 30.63 3.24
N LEU A 249 37.65 31.16 2.91
CA LEU A 249 37.50 32.55 2.53
C LEU A 249 37.87 33.50 3.67
N LEU A 250 37.37 33.25 4.90
CA LEU A 250 37.70 34.05 6.08
C LEU A 250 39.20 34.02 6.42
N ILE A 251 39.84 32.84 6.36
CA ILE A 251 41.27 32.69 6.63
C ILE A 251 42.11 33.42 5.56
N SER A 252 41.72 33.33 4.28
CA SER A 252 42.41 34.04 3.19
C SER A 252 42.32 35.56 3.34
N THR A 253 41.16 36.09 3.75
CA THR A 253 40.98 37.52 4.01
C THR A 253 41.77 38.02 5.22
N LEU A 254 41.84 37.23 6.30
CA LEU A 254 42.67 37.55 7.47
C LEU A 254 44.17 37.54 7.15
N LEU A 255 44.64 36.59 6.35
CA LEU A 255 46.03 36.51 5.88
C LEU A 255 46.41 37.67 4.94
N MET A 256 45.48 38.14 4.12
CA MET A 256 45.70 39.31 3.26
C MET A 256 45.75 40.61 4.05
N ILE A 257 44.90 40.77 5.07
CA ILE A 257 44.91 41.94 5.96
C ILE A 257 46.20 41.98 6.80
N TYR A 258 46.68 40.84 7.31
CA TYR A 258 47.93 40.78 8.08
C TYR A 258 49.19 41.06 7.24
N LYS A 259 49.15 40.80 5.92
CA LYS A 259 50.24 41.15 4.99
C LYS A 259 50.25 42.62 4.56
N MET A 260 49.21 43.38 4.89
CA MET A 260 49.04 44.78 4.52
C MET A 260 49.21 45.77 5.70
N LEU A 261 49.38 45.28 6.93
CA LEU A 261 49.89 46.03 8.07
C LEU A 261 51.39 45.76 8.25
#